data_AF-A0A944UK28-F1
#
_entry.id   AF-A0A944UK28-F1
#
_cell.length_a   1.000
_cell.length_b   1.000
_cell.length_c   1.000
_cell.angle_alpha   90.00
_cell.angle_beta   90.00
_cell.angle_gamma   90.00
#
_symmetry.space_group_name_H-M   'P 1'
#
loop_
_entity.id
_entity.type
_entity.pdbx_description
1 polymer ?
#
loop_
_entity_poly.entity_id
_entity_poly.type
_entity_poly.pdbx_seq_one_letter_code
_entity_poly.pdbx_strand_id
1 'polypeptide(L)'
;MIEVFKTHERVGMVGNVQRLASSLRYDHMGVVFAPQANPRHYGQGFLTRSFKGKVKQWSAVTAACCVTKSDLFSFVGGFDEVYLNGCEDVDLCLKMSELGNLNYVVHDSVVLHVKGASDGRKNFNDRNAQFLLERWKSSIMSHQSIDDQYKHAWTYMCRSFFKPYSINFGKLIEAVQIFLRLKKLD
;
A
#
# COMPACT_ATOMS: atom_id res chain seq x y z
N MET A 1 -14.27 9.57 3.89
CA MET A 1 -13.74 8.30 4.43
C MET A 1 -14.81 7.54 5.20
N ILE A 2 -15.45 8.14 6.21
CA ILE A 2 -16.49 7.48 7.02
C ILE A 2 -17.66 6.94 6.18
N GLU A 3 -18.06 7.63 5.11
CA GLU A 3 -19.15 7.21 4.22
C GLU A 3 -18.94 5.82 3.59
N VAL A 4 -17.69 5.34 3.50
CA VAL A 4 -17.38 3.99 3.00
C VAL A 4 -18.05 2.92 3.88
N PHE A 5 -18.12 3.11 5.20
CA PHE A 5 -18.73 2.14 6.12
C PHE A 5 -20.26 2.04 6.02
N LYS A 6 -20.91 3.02 5.36
CA LYS A 6 -22.36 2.98 5.09
C LYS A 6 -22.68 2.34 3.74
N THR A 7 -21.74 2.39 2.81
CA THR A 7 -21.94 2.01 1.40
C THR A 7 -21.28 0.69 1.03
N HIS A 8 -20.37 0.18 1.86
CA HIS A 8 -19.64 -1.06 1.64
C HIS A 8 -19.77 -1.96 2.86
N GLU A 9 -19.92 -3.26 2.60
CA GLU A 9 -19.89 -4.30 3.63
C GLU A 9 -18.47 -4.78 3.89
N ARG A 10 -18.25 -5.40 5.07
CA ARG A 10 -16.95 -5.98 5.47
C ARG A 10 -15.77 -5.03 5.25
N VAL A 11 -15.93 -3.75 5.59
CA VAL A 11 -14.84 -2.77 5.49
C VAL A 11 -13.78 -3.05 6.56
N GLY A 12 -12.53 -3.19 6.15
CA GLY A 12 -11.35 -3.33 7.01
C GLY A 12 -10.83 -1.95 7.43
N MET A 13 -9.80 -1.48 6.73
CA MET A 13 -9.23 -0.15 6.92
C MET A 13 -9.50 0.76 5.73
N VAL A 14 -9.89 2.01 6.00
CA VAL A 14 -10.10 3.04 4.99
C VAL A 14 -9.02 4.11 5.11
N GLY A 15 -8.21 4.25 4.07
CA GLY A 15 -7.16 5.27 3.95
C GLY A 15 -7.52 6.43 3.03
N ASN A 16 -6.53 7.29 2.80
CA ASN A 16 -6.62 8.45 1.91
C ASN A 16 -5.43 8.55 0.97
N VAL A 17 -5.46 9.55 0.10
CA VAL A 17 -4.32 9.92 -0.74
C VAL A 17 -3.43 10.89 0.02
N GLN A 18 -2.13 10.65 0.00
CA GLN A 18 -1.13 11.50 0.65
C GLN A 18 -0.29 12.23 -0.39
N ARG A 19 -0.33 13.56 -0.36
CA ARG A 19 0.54 14.42 -1.17
C ARG A 19 1.72 14.87 -0.31
N LEU A 20 2.94 14.83 -0.83
CA LEU A 20 4.11 15.30 -0.09
C LEU A 20 3.95 16.80 0.22
N ALA A 21 4.18 17.20 1.47
CA ALA A 21 4.07 18.59 1.86
C ALA A 21 5.12 19.49 1.18
N SER A 22 6.29 18.93 0.86
CA SER A 22 7.43 19.66 0.26
C SER A 22 7.42 19.71 -1.27
N SER A 23 6.45 19.10 -1.95
CA SER A 23 6.43 19.07 -3.42
C SER A 23 5.03 18.85 -4.00
N LEU A 24 4.89 18.92 -5.33
CA LEU A 24 3.65 18.58 -6.02
C LEU A 24 3.44 17.06 -6.19
N ARG A 25 4.36 16.22 -5.69
CA ARG A 25 4.30 14.77 -5.87
C ARG A 25 3.46 14.09 -4.80
N TYR A 26 2.89 12.95 -5.16
CA TYR A 26 2.19 12.07 -4.24
C TYR A 26 3.12 11.07 -3.57
N ASP A 27 2.81 10.68 -2.33
CA ASP A 27 3.55 9.67 -1.58
C ASP A 27 2.84 8.33 -1.57
N HIS A 28 1.51 8.35 -1.44
CA HIS A 28 0.67 7.16 -1.28
C HIS A 28 -0.73 7.40 -1.85
N MET A 29 -1.26 6.38 -2.52
CA MET A 29 -2.66 6.29 -2.94
C MET A 29 -3.21 4.86 -2.75
N GLY A 30 -2.60 4.08 -1.86
CA GLY A 30 -2.80 2.64 -1.70
C GLY A 30 -1.48 1.89 -1.53
N VAL A 31 -1.53 0.69 -0.96
CA VAL A 31 -0.40 -0.25 -0.89
C VAL A 31 -0.69 -1.44 -1.81
N VAL A 32 0.34 -1.84 -2.55
CA VAL A 32 0.37 -3.01 -3.43
C VAL A 32 1.56 -3.88 -3.08
N PHE A 33 1.48 -5.17 -3.38
CA PHE A 33 2.57 -6.11 -3.14
C PHE A 33 3.36 -6.42 -4.42
N ALA A 34 4.68 -6.44 -4.29
CA ALA A 34 5.57 -6.95 -5.33
C ALA A 34 5.48 -8.48 -5.41
N PRO A 35 5.93 -9.12 -6.51
CA PRO A 35 5.88 -10.59 -6.64
C PRO A 35 6.55 -11.34 -5.48
N GLN A 36 7.57 -10.75 -4.85
CA GLN A 36 8.26 -11.30 -3.67
C GLN A 36 7.61 -10.92 -2.33
N ALA A 37 6.34 -10.51 -2.35
CA ALA A 37 5.53 -10.08 -1.19
C ALA A 37 5.98 -8.79 -0.48
N ASN A 38 6.91 -8.02 -1.05
CA ASN A 38 7.29 -6.73 -0.47
C ASN A 38 6.20 -5.67 -0.69
N PRO A 39 5.73 -4.97 0.36
CA PRO A 39 4.77 -3.88 0.20
C PRO A 39 5.41 -2.67 -0.48
N ARG A 40 4.59 -1.97 -1.29
CA ARG A 40 4.95 -0.77 -2.05
C ARG A 40 3.79 0.22 -2.05
N HIS A 41 4.08 1.50 -1.85
CA HIS A 41 3.07 2.54 -2.02
C HIS A 41 2.80 2.75 -3.52
N TYR A 42 1.56 2.56 -3.94
CA TYR A 42 1.12 2.93 -5.27
C TYR A 42 1.09 4.46 -5.40
N GLY A 43 1.51 4.95 -6.57
CA GLY A 43 1.51 6.39 -6.88
C GLY A 43 2.65 7.18 -6.24
N GLN A 44 3.60 6.51 -5.58
CA GLN A 44 4.74 7.19 -4.98
C GLN A 44 5.58 7.91 -6.04
N GLY A 45 5.70 9.23 -5.89
CA GLY A 45 6.40 10.14 -6.80
C GLY A 45 5.59 10.60 -8.01
N PHE A 46 4.33 10.17 -8.16
CA PHE A 46 3.46 10.61 -9.26
C PHE A 46 3.16 12.11 -9.13
N LEU A 47 2.96 12.78 -10.27
CA LEU A 47 2.52 14.19 -10.32
C LEU A 47 1.00 14.32 -10.38
N THR A 48 0.32 13.29 -10.89
CA THR A 48 -1.14 13.26 -11.04
C THR A 48 -1.75 12.29 -10.05
N ARG A 49 -2.98 12.57 -9.65
CA ARG A 49 -3.77 11.72 -8.77
C ARG A 49 -4.53 10.70 -9.60
N SER A 50 -4.15 9.43 -9.51
CA SER A 50 -4.93 8.35 -10.10
C SER A 50 -6.32 8.29 -9.44
N PHE A 51 -7.33 7.82 -10.19
CA PHE A 51 -8.65 7.44 -9.66
C PHE A 51 -9.44 8.56 -8.94
N LYS A 52 -9.24 9.84 -9.29
CA LYS A 52 -10.09 10.96 -8.86
C LYS A 52 -11.59 10.61 -9.02
N GLY A 53 -12.41 10.95 -8.02
CA GLY A 53 -13.84 10.61 -8.02
C GLY A 53 -14.18 9.22 -7.51
N LYS A 54 -13.20 8.38 -7.11
CA LYS A 54 -13.42 6.97 -6.82
C LYS A 54 -13.02 6.57 -5.40
N VAL A 55 -13.78 5.64 -4.83
CA VAL A 55 -13.34 4.77 -3.74
C VAL A 55 -12.84 3.48 -4.38
N LYS A 56 -11.64 3.02 -4.04
CA LYS A 56 -11.07 1.79 -4.60
C LYS A 56 -10.58 0.87 -3.50
N GLN A 57 -10.76 -0.43 -3.72
CA GLN A 57 -10.14 -1.47 -2.90
C GLN A 57 -8.63 -1.52 -3.15
N TRP A 58 -7.88 -1.81 -2.10
CA TRP A 58 -6.43 -2.00 -2.09
C TRP A 58 -6.05 -3.17 -1.20
N SER A 59 -4.87 -3.74 -1.42
CA SER A 59 -4.33 -4.83 -0.60
C SER A 59 -4.03 -4.36 0.82
N ALA A 60 -3.51 -3.14 0.96
CA ALA A 60 -3.38 -2.46 2.25
C ALA A 60 -3.46 -0.94 2.09
N VAL A 61 -3.59 -0.22 3.21
CA VAL A 61 -3.50 1.24 3.29
C VAL A 61 -2.54 1.63 4.39
N THR A 62 -2.05 2.88 4.38
CA THR A 62 -1.15 3.34 5.44
C THR A 62 -1.88 3.91 6.64
N ALA A 63 -1.34 3.69 7.84
CA ALA A 63 -1.89 4.23 9.08
C ALA A 63 -1.53 5.69 9.37
N ALA A 64 -0.73 6.35 8.50
CA ALA A 64 -0.45 7.79 8.67
C ALA A 64 -1.72 8.66 8.65
N CYS A 65 -2.79 8.23 7.97
CA CYS A 65 -4.14 8.74 8.19
C CYS A 65 -5.16 7.73 7.65
N CYS A 66 -5.83 7.02 8.56
CA CYS A 66 -6.83 6.00 8.25
C CYS A 66 -8.00 6.03 9.23
N VAL A 67 -9.03 5.24 8.94
CA VAL A 67 -10.14 4.95 9.85
C VAL A 67 -10.55 3.49 9.71
N THR A 68 -10.94 2.86 10.82
CA THR A 68 -11.51 1.51 10.88
C THR A 68 -12.56 1.45 11.99
N LYS A 69 -13.38 0.39 12.02
CA LYS A 69 -14.34 0.17 13.12
C LYS A 69 -13.59 -0.23 14.38
N SER A 70 -13.95 0.39 15.52
CA SER A 70 -13.31 0.10 16.82
C SER A 70 -13.39 -1.39 17.16
N ASP A 71 -14.57 -1.99 17.02
CA ASP A 71 -14.78 -3.41 17.38
C ASP A 71 -13.92 -4.34 16.52
N LEU A 72 -13.78 -4.06 15.21
CA LEU A 72 -12.92 -4.84 14.32
C LEU A 72 -11.44 -4.68 14.69
N PHE A 73 -11.00 -3.45 14.97
CA PHE A 73 -9.62 -3.17 15.39
C PHE A 73 -9.26 -3.93 16.67
N SER A 74 -10.12 -3.87 17.68
CA SER A 74 -9.94 -4.61 18.93
C SER A 74 -10.00 -6.13 18.71
N PHE A 75 -10.90 -6.61 17.85
CA PHE A 75 -11.05 -8.04 17.56
C PHE A 75 -9.80 -8.66 16.93
N VAL A 76 -9.14 -7.94 15.99
CA VAL A 76 -7.88 -8.42 15.37
C VAL A 76 -6.63 -8.15 16.22
N GLY A 77 -6.79 -7.64 17.45
CA GLY A 77 -5.71 -7.37 18.38
C GLY A 77 -4.94 -6.06 18.12
N GLY A 78 -5.48 -5.14 17.32
CA GLY A 78 -4.87 -3.85 17.03
C GLY A 78 -3.52 -3.93 16.31
N PHE A 79 -2.69 -2.89 16.47
CA PHE A 79 -1.33 -2.88 15.94
C PHE A 79 -0.43 -3.81 16.76
N ASP A 80 0.36 -4.63 16.07
CA ASP A 80 1.33 -5.50 16.71
C ASP A 80 2.61 -4.72 17.06
N GLU A 81 2.91 -4.61 18.36
CA GLU A 81 4.05 -3.86 18.88
C GLU A 81 5.42 -4.47 18.50
N VAL A 82 5.45 -5.66 17.89
CA VAL A 82 6.68 -6.20 17.30
C VAL A 82 7.23 -5.27 16.22
N TYR A 83 6.36 -4.53 15.52
CA TYR A 83 6.71 -3.57 14.48
C TYR A 83 7.08 -2.22 15.08
N LEU A 84 8.27 -1.73 14.73
CA LEU A 84 8.75 -0.42 15.17
C LEU A 84 8.82 0.53 13.98
N ASN A 85 7.83 1.41 13.84
CA ASN A 85 7.76 2.45 12.80
C ASN A 85 7.84 1.89 11.36
N GLY A 86 6.95 0.96 11.02
CA GLY A 86 6.75 0.45 9.67
C GLY A 86 6.22 -0.98 9.66
N CYS A 87 5.36 -1.28 8.68
CA CYS A 87 4.71 -2.58 8.45
C CYS A 87 3.57 -2.92 9.42
N GLU A 88 3.37 -2.18 10.52
CA GLU A 88 2.25 -2.39 11.44
C GLU A 88 0.88 -2.19 10.76
N ASP A 89 0.81 -1.22 9.84
CA ASP A 89 -0.37 -0.90 9.06
C ASP A 89 -0.68 -1.98 8.01
N VAL A 90 0.36 -2.51 7.37
CA VAL A 90 0.25 -3.61 6.42
C VAL A 90 -0.18 -4.91 7.12
N ASP A 91 0.43 -5.25 8.26
CA ASP A 91 0.05 -6.43 9.06
C ASP A 91 -1.42 -6.36 9.49
N LEU A 92 -1.86 -5.21 10.02
CA LEU A 92 -3.25 -4.99 10.41
C LEU A 92 -4.22 -5.16 9.23
N CYS A 93 -3.89 -4.60 8.06
CA CYS A 93 -4.69 -4.78 6.84
C CYS A 93 -4.80 -6.25 6.43
N LEU A 94 -3.72 -7.02 6.53
CA LEU A 94 -3.70 -8.44 6.18
C LEU A 94 -4.51 -9.28 7.17
N LYS A 95 -4.39 -9.04 8.48
CA LYS A 95 -5.25 -9.66 9.51
C LYS A 95 -6.73 -9.44 9.22
N MET A 96 -7.12 -8.21 8.89
CA MET A 96 -8.50 -7.89 8.52
C MET A 96 -8.91 -8.62 7.23
N SER A 97 -8.01 -8.74 6.25
CA SER A 97 -8.28 -9.47 5.01
C SER A 97 -8.46 -10.98 5.20
N GLU A 98 -7.78 -11.61 6.16
CA GLU A 98 -8.03 -13.02 6.51
C GLU A 98 -9.45 -13.26 7.05
N LEU A 99 -10.06 -12.25 7.67
CA LEU A 99 -11.46 -12.29 8.10
C LEU A 99 -12.46 -11.99 6.96
N GLY A 100 -11.97 -11.78 5.74
CA GLY A 100 -12.78 -11.42 4.58
C GLY A 100 -13.12 -9.93 4.50
N ASN A 101 -12.45 -9.07 5.29
CA ASN A 101 -12.61 -7.62 5.19
C ASN A 101 -11.76 -7.00 4.08
N LEU A 102 -12.28 -5.92 3.49
CA LEU A 102 -11.69 -5.22 2.35
C LEU A 102 -11.16 -3.84 2.75
N ASN A 103 -9.94 -3.53 2.34
CA ASN A 103 -9.30 -2.24 2.60
C ASN A 103 -9.56 -1.28 1.43
N TYR A 104 -9.83 -0.01 1.74
CA TYR A 104 -10.23 0.98 0.73
C TYR A 104 -9.42 2.28 0.84
N VAL A 105 -9.20 2.93 -0.30
CA VAL A 105 -8.73 4.33 -0.34
C VAL A 105 -9.81 5.18 -0.98
N VAL A 106 -10.18 6.26 -0.30
CA VAL A 106 -11.03 7.32 -0.86
C VAL A 106 -10.13 8.30 -1.60
N HIS A 107 -10.09 8.24 -2.93
CA HIS A 107 -9.12 9.00 -3.72
C HIS A 107 -9.37 10.51 -3.76
N ASP A 108 -10.55 10.97 -3.34
CA ASP A 108 -10.81 12.41 -3.15
C ASP A 108 -10.46 12.93 -1.75
N SER A 109 -10.22 12.05 -0.78
CA SER A 109 -9.63 12.43 0.49
C SER A 109 -8.12 12.61 0.27
N VAL A 110 -7.65 13.86 0.30
CA VAL A 110 -6.22 14.18 0.10
C VAL A 110 -5.69 14.93 1.29
N VAL A 111 -4.60 14.44 1.88
CA VAL A 111 -3.91 15.09 2.99
C VAL A 111 -2.48 15.46 2.58
N LEU A 112 -1.95 16.53 3.18
CA LEU A 112 -0.54 16.86 3.09
C LEU A 112 0.25 15.99 4.08
N HIS A 113 1.32 15.36 3.61
CA HIS A 113 2.11 14.41 4.36
C HIS A 113 3.57 14.89 4.46
N VAL A 114 4.00 15.20 5.68
CA VAL A 114 5.41 15.45 6.01
C VAL A 114 6.08 14.10 6.24
N LYS A 115 6.58 13.51 5.17
CA LYS A 115 7.12 12.16 5.19
C LYS A 115 8.42 12.07 5.98
N GLY A 116 8.50 11.08 6.88
CA GLY A 116 9.74 10.69 7.55
C GLY A 116 10.20 11.64 8.65
N ALA A 117 9.28 12.44 9.19
CA ALA A 117 9.55 13.33 10.33
C ALA A 117 9.75 12.58 11.66
N SER A 118 9.32 11.32 11.76
CA SER A 118 9.48 10.51 12.96
C SER A 118 10.94 10.13 13.18
N ASP A 119 11.42 10.30 14.41
CA ASP A 119 12.76 9.88 14.82
C ASP A 119 12.98 8.39 14.56
N GLY A 120 14.16 8.06 14.04
CA GLY A 120 14.54 6.68 13.77
C GLY A 120 13.72 5.95 12.70
N ARG A 121 13.00 6.66 11.80
CA ARG A 121 12.08 6.08 10.79
C ARG A 121 12.60 4.88 9.99
N LYS A 122 13.91 4.72 9.84
CA LYS A 122 14.51 3.64 9.05
C LYS A 122 15.26 2.60 9.87
N ASN A 123 15.37 2.77 11.18
CA ASN A 123 16.24 1.96 12.04
C ASN A 123 15.81 0.48 12.07
N PHE A 124 14.52 0.20 11.88
CA PHE A 124 13.96 -1.15 12.01
C PHE A 124 13.30 -1.68 10.73
N ASN A 125 13.51 -1.01 9.58
CA ASN A 125 12.83 -1.40 8.34
C ASN A 125 13.13 -2.85 7.92
N ASP A 126 14.38 -3.29 8.01
CA ASP A 126 14.78 -4.64 7.60
C ASP A 126 14.20 -5.70 8.56
N ARG A 127 14.27 -5.45 9.87
CA ARG A 127 13.65 -6.29 10.91
C ARG A 127 12.14 -6.41 10.72
N ASN A 128 11.44 -5.29 10.51
CA ASN A 128 10.00 -5.28 10.32
C ASN A 128 9.61 -5.99 9.02
N ALA A 129 10.37 -5.79 7.94
CA ALA A 129 10.15 -6.48 6.68
C ALA A 129 10.37 -8.00 6.82
N GLN A 130 11.37 -8.41 7.59
CA GLN A 130 11.60 -9.83 7.89
C GLN A 130 10.39 -10.43 8.62
N PHE A 131 9.91 -9.82 9.71
CA PHE A 131 8.73 -10.34 10.43
C PHE A 131 7.48 -10.38 9.56
N LEU A 132 7.24 -9.33 8.75
CA LEU A 132 6.11 -9.32 7.84
C LEU A 132 6.19 -10.48 6.84
N LEU A 133 7.37 -10.76 6.28
CA LEU A 133 7.55 -11.86 5.34
C LEU A 133 7.48 -13.23 6.01
N GLU A 134 8.04 -13.40 7.20
CA GLU A 134 7.92 -14.63 7.98
C GLU A 134 6.46 -14.98 8.26
N ARG A 135 5.63 -13.98 8.58
CA ARG A 135 4.20 -14.17 8.87
C ARG A 135 3.35 -14.32 7.61
N TRP A 136 3.59 -13.52 6.57
CA TRP A 136 2.60 -13.32 5.50
C TRP A 136 3.05 -13.72 4.09
N LYS A 137 4.32 -14.04 3.86
CA LYS A 137 4.86 -14.21 2.49
C LYS A 137 4.06 -15.20 1.65
N SER A 138 3.73 -16.37 2.20
CA SER A 138 2.95 -17.39 1.49
C SER A 138 1.57 -16.87 1.08
N SER A 139 0.82 -16.30 2.02
CA SER A 139 -0.53 -15.76 1.80
C SER A 139 -0.54 -14.59 0.82
N ILE A 140 0.43 -13.68 0.93
CA ILE A 140 0.59 -12.54 -0.01
C ILE A 140 0.86 -13.04 -1.42
N MET A 141 1.75 -14.02 -1.57
CA MET A 141 2.13 -14.56 -2.88
C MET A 141 0.99 -15.32 -3.56
N SER A 142 0.10 -15.97 -2.81
CA SER A 142 -1.04 -16.70 -3.37
C SER A 142 -2.26 -15.81 -3.66
N HIS A 143 -2.31 -14.58 -3.13
CA HIS A 143 -3.45 -13.69 -3.30
C HIS A 143 -3.01 -12.29 -3.79
N GLN A 144 -2.63 -11.40 -2.87
CA GLN A 144 -2.49 -9.97 -3.15
C GLN A 144 -1.47 -9.68 -4.26
N SER A 145 -0.34 -10.39 -4.26
CA SER A 145 0.70 -10.23 -5.30
C SER A 145 0.22 -10.56 -6.70
N ILE A 146 -0.83 -11.37 -6.87
CA ILE A 146 -1.43 -11.70 -8.16
C ILE A 146 -2.28 -10.52 -8.65
N ASP A 147 -3.14 -9.98 -7.79
CA ASP A 147 -4.04 -8.86 -8.11
C ASP A 147 -3.30 -7.52 -8.28
N ASP A 148 -2.13 -7.42 -7.67
CA ASP A 148 -1.33 -6.20 -7.63
C ASP A 148 -0.32 -6.07 -8.77
N GLN A 149 -0.08 -7.13 -9.54
CA GLN A 149 1.00 -7.19 -10.54
C GLN A 149 1.03 -5.96 -11.46
N TYR A 150 -0.13 -5.60 -12.04
CA TYR A 150 -0.22 -4.45 -12.94
C TYR A 150 0.11 -3.13 -12.22
N LYS A 151 -0.49 -2.89 -11.06
CA LYS A 151 -0.30 -1.63 -10.31
C LYS A 151 1.13 -1.50 -9.78
N HIS A 152 1.71 -2.62 -9.35
CA HIS A 152 3.11 -2.71 -8.95
C HIS A 152 4.03 -2.38 -10.13
N ALA A 153 3.87 -3.07 -11.26
CA ALA A 153 4.67 -2.87 -12.47
C ALA A 153 4.59 -1.43 -12.97
N TRP A 154 3.38 -0.89 -13.09
CA TRP A 154 3.15 0.49 -13.51
C TRP A 154 3.86 1.50 -12.59
N THR A 155 3.73 1.33 -11.27
CA THR A 155 4.39 2.21 -10.30
C THR A 155 5.91 2.13 -10.41
N TYR A 156 6.47 0.93 -10.58
CA TYR A 156 7.91 0.74 -10.70
C TYR A 156 8.46 1.32 -12.01
N MET A 157 7.74 1.17 -13.11
CA MET A 157 8.06 1.80 -14.39
C MET A 157 7.99 3.33 -14.31
N CYS A 158 6.94 3.90 -13.73
CA CYS A 158 6.88 5.36 -13.54
C CYS A 158 8.06 5.88 -12.70
N ARG A 159 8.51 5.10 -11.69
CA ARG A 159 9.66 5.46 -10.85
C ARG A 159 10.96 5.61 -11.64
N SER A 160 11.15 4.85 -12.72
CA SER A 160 12.40 4.94 -13.50
C SER A 160 12.56 6.27 -14.21
N PHE A 161 11.47 6.95 -14.55
CA PHE A 161 11.53 8.26 -15.20
C PHE A 161 11.95 9.40 -14.26
N PHE A 162 11.64 9.33 -12.97
CA PHE A 162 11.90 10.45 -12.05
C PHE A 162 12.90 10.17 -10.92
N LYS A 163 13.28 8.90 -10.69
CA LYS A 163 14.42 8.54 -9.83
C LYS A 163 15.29 7.44 -10.48
N PRO A 164 15.85 7.67 -11.68
CA PRO A 164 16.56 6.66 -12.45
C PRO A 164 17.72 6.03 -11.67
N TYR A 165 18.48 6.83 -10.93
CA TYR A 165 19.62 6.38 -10.14
C TYR A 165 19.26 5.47 -8.94
N SER A 166 17.97 5.34 -8.61
CA SER A 166 17.48 4.51 -7.49
C SER A 166 16.82 3.21 -7.93
N ILE A 167 16.87 2.90 -9.24
CA ILE A 167 16.20 1.74 -9.83
C ILE A 167 17.14 0.55 -9.85
N ASN A 168 16.62 -0.61 -9.44
CA ASN A 168 17.21 -1.89 -9.78
C ASN A 168 16.76 -2.28 -11.20
N PHE A 169 17.72 -2.46 -12.11
CA PHE A 169 17.48 -2.73 -13.53
C PHE A 169 16.77 -4.08 -13.76
N GLY A 170 17.12 -5.12 -13.01
CA GLY A 170 16.44 -6.42 -13.08
C GLY A 170 14.95 -6.31 -12.76
N LYS A 171 14.60 -5.57 -11.69
CA LYS A 171 13.19 -5.30 -11.32
C LYS A 171 12.47 -4.42 -12.35
N LEU A 172 13.19 -3.57 -13.09
CA LEU A 172 12.59 -2.80 -14.17
C LEU A 172 12.20 -3.70 -15.35
N ILE A 173 13.09 -4.64 -15.72
CA ILE A 173 12.79 -5.64 -16.74
C ILE A 173 11.57 -6.48 -16.32
N GLU A 174 11.55 -6.97 -15.07
CA GLU A 174 10.42 -7.73 -14.52
C GLU A 174 9.11 -6.93 -14.60
N ALA A 175 9.14 -5.66 -14.21
CA ALA A 175 7.97 -4.77 -14.31
C ALA A 175 7.48 -4.61 -15.76
N VAL A 176 8.39 -4.40 -16.71
CA VAL A 176 8.03 -4.30 -18.14
C VAL A 176 7.45 -5.61 -18.66
N GLN A 177 8.01 -6.75 -18.30
CA GLN A 177 7.50 -8.07 -18.69
C GLN A 177 6.09 -8.31 -18.14
N ILE A 178 5.84 -7.99 -16.87
CA ILE A 178 4.52 -8.06 -16.25
C ILE A 178 3.53 -7.17 -17.01
N PHE A 179 3.90 -5.92 -17.28
CA PHE A 179 3.04 -4.97 -17.97
C PHE A 179 2.67 -5.45 -19.38
N LEU A 180 3.66 -5.92 -20.16
CA LEU A 180 3.43 -6.45 -21.50
C LEU A 180 2.61 -7.74 -21.50
N ARG A 181 2.80 -8.61 -20.51
CA ARG A 181 2.03 -9.85 -20.37
C ARG A 181 0.56 -9.55 -20.10
N LEU A 182 0.27 -8.65 -19.15
CA LEU A 182 -1.11 -8.35 -18.76
C LEU A 182 -1.85 -7.56 -19.83
N LYS A 183 -1.17 -6.64 -20.54
CA LYS A 183 -1.77 -5.91 -21.67
C LYS A 183 -2.20 -6.81 -22.84
N LYS A 184 -1.64 -8.03 -22.96
CA LYS A 184 -2.05 -9.01 -23.98
C LYS A 184 -3.31 -9.79 -23.61
N LEU A 185 -3.75 -9.70 -22.35
CA LEU A 185 -4.94 -10.38 -21.83
C LEU A 185 -6.19 -9.49 -21.85
N ASP A 186 -6.01 -8.18 -22.06
CA ASP A 186 -7.04 -7.17 -22.25
C ASP A 186 -7.35 -6.96 -23.74
#